data_AF-M5CHP7-F1
#
_entry.id   AF-M5CHP7-F1
#
_cell.length_a   1.000
_cell.length_b   1.000
_cell.length_c   1.000
_cell.angle_alpha   90.00
_cell.angle_beta   90.00
_cell.angle_gamma   90.00
#
_symmetry.space_group_name_H-M   'P 1'
#
loop_
_entity.id
_entity.type
_entity.pdbx_description
1 polymer ?
#
loop_
_entity_poly.entity_id
_entity_poly.type
_entity_poly.pdbx_seq_one_letter_code
_entity_poly.pdbx_strand_id
1 'polypeptide(L)'
;MFSKLSTTLLLLTAAASVSAHGALVAVAGANGVNAQGFGVVDSTPRDGTRRNPFQTDTSIIRDKEIASGDAGPCGRTLAGGVNDMASQMEAAASAGLPSAAADGTVTMTVHQVNGDGAGYAGCGLSRVRIY
;
A
#
# COMPACT_ATOMS: atom_id res chain seq x y z
N MET A 1 26.83 -38.20 -9.81
CA MET A 1 26.89 -37.14 -8.77
C MET A 1 26.26 -35.81 -9.19
N PHE A 2 25.68 -35.66 -10.40
CA PHE A 2 25.06 -34.41 -10.86
C PHE A 2 23.60 -34.18 -10.42
N SER A 3 22.87 -35.24 -10.05
CA SER A 3 21.44 -35.14 -9.66
C SER A 3 21.24 -34.48 -8.27
N LYS A 4 22.20 -34.64 -7.33
CA LYS A 4 22.09 -34.07 -5.98
C LYS A 4 22.40 -32.56 -5.91
N LEU A 5 23.11 -32.00 -6.90
CA LEU A 5 23.37 -30.56 -7.00
C LEU A 5 22.17 -29.78 -7.57
N SER A 6 21.36 -30.41 -8.43
CA SER A 6 20.22 -29.76 -9.07
C SER A 6 19.07 -29.53 -8.07
N THR A 7 18.85 -30.47 -7.15
CA THR A 7 17.80 -30.36 -6.13
C THR A 7 18.10 -29.28 -5.09
N THR A 8 19.37 -29.10 -4.71
CA THR A 8 19.78 -28.04 -3.78
C THR A 8 19.66 -26.63 -4.38
N LEU A 9 19.86 -26.47 -5.68
CA LEU A 9 19.71 -25.18 -6.36
C LEU A 9 18.24 -24.74 -6.50
N LEU A 10 17.31 -25.70 -6.64
CA LEU A 10 15.87 -25.43 -6.68
C LEU A 10 15.30 -25.06 -5.31
N LEU A 11 15.84 -25.59 -4.21
CA LEU A 11 15.46 -25.19 -2.85
C LEU A 11 16.00 -23.80 -2.46
N LEU A 12 17.16 -23.39 -3.00
CA LEU A 12 17.76 -22.09 -2.69
C LEU A 12 17.09 -20.92 -3.44
N THR A 13 16.41 -21.20 -4.55
CA THR A 13 15.68 -20.19 -5.35
C THR A 13 14.26 -19.91 -4.85
N ALA A 14 13.74 -20.71 -3.91
CA ALA A 14 12.43 -20.51 -3.28
C ALA A 14 12.43 -19.52 -2.10
N ALA A 15 13.58 -18.93 -1.75
CA ALA A 15 13.80 -18.30 -0.43
C ALA A 15 13.70 -16.76 -0.38
N ALA A 16 12.92 -16.09 -1.23
CA ALA A 16 12.79 -14.62 -1.12
C ALA A 16 11.43 -14.03 -1.54
N SER A 17 10.31 -14.63 -1.13
CA SER A 17 9.03 -13.91 -1.11
C SER A 17 8.87 -13.20 0.25
N VAL A 18 9.13 -11.89 0.28
CA VAL A 18 8.77 -11.04 1.43
C VAL A 18 7.38 -10.48 1.16
N SER A 19 6.38 -10.96 1.89
CA SER A 19 5.05 -10.36 1.89
C SER A 19 5.02 -9.27 2.96
N ALA A 20 5.08 -8.02 2.52
CA ALA A 20 5.03 -6.86 3.38
C ALA A 20 3.74 -6.07 3.11
N HIS A 21 3.06 -5.63 4.17
CA HIS A 21 1.89 -4.76 4.06
C HIS A 21 2.33 -3.32 4.34
N GLY A 22 2.01 -2.42 3.41
CA GLY A 22 2.37 -1.01 3.51
C GLY A 22 1.17 -0.10 3.22
N ALA A 23 1.08 1.01 3.94
CA ALA A 23 0.18 2.12 3.63
C ALA A 23 0.96 3.22 2.92
N LEU A 24 0.48 3.68 1.76
CA LEU A 24 1.04 4.83 1.03
C LEU A 24 0.55 6.11 1.69
N VAL A 25 1.31 6.63 2.65
CA VAL A 25 0.89 7.77 3.49
C VAL A 25 1.26 9.12 2.89
N ALA A 26 2.20 9.16 1.95
CA ALA A 26 2.49 10.36 1.19
C ALA A 26 3.07 10.02 -0.18
N VAL A 27 2.78 10.87 -1.16
CA VAL A 27 3.38 10.94 -2.48
C VAL A 27 3.70 12.40 -2.73
N ALA A 28 4.97 12.73 -2.90
CA ALA A 28 5.43 14.07 -3.21
C ALA A 28 5.63 14.20 -4.72
N GLY A 29 4.79 15.01 -5.37
CA GLY A 29 4.85 15.26 -6.80
C GLY A 29 5.90 16.32 -7.15
N ALA A 30 6.56 16.14 -8.29
CA ALA A 30 7.52 17.14 -8.80
C ALA A 30 6.84 18.47 -9.18
N ASN A 31 5.54 18.45 -9.43
CA ASN A 31 4.66 19.61 -9.61
C ASN A 31 4.26 20.31 -8.29
N GLY A 32 4.82 19.91 -7.15
CA GLY A 32 4.50 20.48 -5.84
C GLY A 32 3.17 20.00 -5.24
N VAL A 33 2.47 19.08 -5.92
CA VAL A 33 1.23 18.49 -5.43
C VAL A 33 1.55 17.25 -4.62
N ASN A 34 1.02 17.19 -3.39
CA ASN A 34 1.13 16.03 -2.52
C ASN A 34 -0.17 15.22 -2.54
N ALA A 35 -0.06 13.90 -2.45
CA ALA A 35 -1.22 13.01 -2.29
C ALA A 35 -0.90 11.86 -1.35
N GLN A 36 -1.89 11.00 -1.13
CA GLN A 36 -1.77 9.76 -0.35
C GLN A 36 -2.66 8.68 -0.97
N GLY A 37 -2.56 7.45 -0.46
CA GLY A 37 -3.43 6.36 -0.88
C GLY A 37 -4.90 6.62 -0.55
N PHE A 38 -5.81 6.12 -1.38
CA PHE A 38 -7.24 6.20 -1.10
C PHE A 38 -7.61 5.40 0.15
N GLY A 39 -8.51 5.97 0.96
CA GLY A 39 -8.88 5.44 2.26
C GLY A 39 -7.89 5.74 3.39
N VAL A 40 -6.68 6.25 3.11
CA VAL A 40 -5.71 6.67 4.13
C VAL A 40 -6.22 7.93 4.85
N VAL A 41 -6.06 7.96 6.17
CA VAL A 41 -6.47 9.08 7.01
C VAL A 41 -5.29 9.57 7.83
N ASP A 42 -4.89 10.83 7.64
CA ASP A 42 -3.73 11.46 8.30
C ASP A 42 -3.78 11.42 9.83
N SER A 43 -4.98 11.44 10.40
CA SER A 43 -5.18 11.37 11.85
C SER A 43 -5.06 9.96 12.43
N THR A 44 -4.86 8.92 11.61
CA THR A 44 -4.66 7.54 12.09
C THR A 44 -3.26 7.44 12.70
N PRO A 45 -3.12 7.23 14.02
CA PRO A 45 -1.80 7.07 14.64
C PRO A 45 -1.13 5.80 14.10
N ARG A 46 0.17 5.82 13.88
CA ARG A 46 0.91 4.73 13.22
C ARG A 46 2.07 4.19 14.06
N ASP A 47 1.91 4.27 15.37
CA ASP A 47 2.91 3.95 16.40
C ASP A 47 2.51 2.73 17.26
N GLY A 48 1.50 1.97 16.84
CA GLY A 48 1.04 0.78 17.55
C GLY A 48 0.57 -0.34 16.61
N THR A 49 0.35 -1.52 17.18
CA THR A 49 0.04 -2.76 16.42
C THR A 49 -1.42 -3.18 16.49
N ARG A 50 -2.24 -2.54 17.32
CA ARG A 50 -3.66 -2.86 17.44
C ARG A 50 -4.45 -2.26 16.28
N ARG A 51 -5.51 -2.95 15.86
CA ARG A 51 -6.45 -2.47 14.84
C ARG A 51 -6.99 -1.06 15.12
N ASN A 52 -7.38 -0.79 16.37
CA ASN A 52 -7.86 0.52 16.83
C ASN A 52 -6.91 1.05 17.91
N PRO A 53 -6.41 2.29 17.81
CA PRO A 53 -6.61 3.27 16.72
C PRO A 53 -5.66 3.13 15.53
N PHE A 54 -4.70 2.21 15.56
CA PHE A 54 -3.50 2.36 14.71
C PHE A 54 -3.64 1.91 13.25
N GLN A 55 -4.75 1.25 12.92
CA GLN A 55 -4.98 0.68 11.59
C GLN A 55 -6.44 0.89 11.15
N THR A 56 -7.07 1.99 11.59
CA THR A 56 -8.48 2.29 11.31
C THR A 56 -8.74 2.68 9.86
N ASP A 57 -7.69 3.04 9.13
CA ASP A 57 -7.71 3.39 7.71
C ASP A 57 -7.27 2.23 6.78
N THR A 58 -7.04 1.05 7.34
CA THR A 58 -6.83 -0.17 6.54
C THR A 58 -8.14 -0.62 5.89
N SER A 59 -8.10 -0.85 4.58
CA SER A 59 -9.24 -1.37 3.82
C SER A 59 -9.66 -2.75 4.30
N ILE A 60 -10.94 -2.87 4.63
CA ILE A 60 -11.63 -4.10 4.97
C ILE A 60 -12.44 -4.48 3.74
N ILE A 61 -12.03 -5.55 3.07
CA ILE A 61 -12.71 -6.10 1.90
C ILE A 61 -13.31 -7.44 2.32
N ARG A 62 -14.62 -7.59 2.16
CA ARG A 62 -15.31 -8.85 2.48
C ARG A 62 -16.35 -9.15 1.42
N ASP A 63 -16.33 -10.37 0.90
CA ASP A 63 -17.29 -10.83 -0.11
C ASP A 63 -18.73 -10.64 0.34
N LYS A 64 -19.03 -10.86 1.63
CA LYS A 64 -20.38 -10.64 2.17
C LYS A 64 -20.84 -9.18 2.07
N GLU A 65 -19.93 -8.22 2.25
CA GLU A 65 -20.23 -6.77 2.21
C GLU A 65 -20.34 -6.30 0.75
N ILE A 66 -19.59 -6.95 -0.16
CA ILE A 66 -19.72 -6.73 -1.61
C ILE A 66 -21.05 -7.30 -2.13
N ALA A 67 -21.40 -8.53 -1.73
CA ALA A 67 -22.61 -9.21 -2.16
C ALA A 67 -23.89 -8.55 -1.63
N SER A 68 -23.85 -7.97 -0.42
CA SER A 68 -24.99 -7.23 0.15
C SER A 68 -25.11 -5.80 -0.36
N GLY A 69 -24.06 -5.26 -1.00
CA GLY A 69 -23.99 -3.86 -1.41
C GLY A 69 -23.60 -2.89 -0.30
N ASP A 70 -23.18 -3.39 0.88
CA ASP A 70 -22.72 -2.56 2.00
C ASP A 70 -21.35 -1.91 1.72
N ALA A 71 -20.55 -2.48 0.81
CA ALA A 71 -19.28 -1.91 0.34
C ALA A 71 -18.99 -2.32 -1.11
N GLY A 72 -18.19 -1.52 -1.81
CA GLY A 72 -17.70 -1.87 -3.15
C GLY A 72 -16.50 -2.85 -3.13
N PRO A 73 -15.93 -3.18 -4.31
CA PRO A 73 -14.77 -4.06 -4.42
C PRO A 73 -13.53 -3.58 -3.65
N CYS A 74 -13.39 -2.27 -3.47
CA CYS A 74 -12.32 -1.66 -2.68
C CYS A 74 -12.61 -1.61 -1.17
N GLY A 75 -13.74 -2.18 -0.76
CA GLY A 75 -14.13 -2.32 0.64
C GLY A 75 -14.44 -1.01 1.33
N ARG A 76 -14.14 -0.97 2.62
CA ARG A 76 -14.36 0.18 3.50
C ARG A 76 -13.28 0.24 4.57
N THR A 77 -13.09 1.39 5.20
CA THR A 77 -12.25 1.54 6.38
C THR A 77 -13.10 1.80 7.62
N LEU A 78 -12.50 1.75 8.82
CA LEU A 78 -13.20 2.11 10.05
C LEU A 78 -13.28 3.62 10.25
N ALA A 79 -12.24 4.34 9.82
CA ALA A 79 -12.17 5.79 9.95
C ALA A 79 -12.92 6.52 8.83
N GLY A 80 -12.83 6.03 7.59
CA GLY A 80 -13.34 6.71 6.39
C GLY A 80 -14.62 6.11 5.79
N GLY A 81 -15.12 4.98 6.29
CA GLY A 81 -16.30 4.34 5.74
C GLY A 81 -16.04 3.68 4.37
N VAL A 82 -17.04 3.62 3.50
CA VAL A 82 -16.93 2.94 2.19
C VAL A 82 -15.91 3.65 1.31
N ASN A 83 -15.02 2.86 0.71
CA ASN A 83 -14.02 3.36 -0.21
C ASN A 83 -14.64 3.57 -1.60
N ASP A 84 -15.28 4.72 -1.80
CA ASP A 84 -15.80 5.13 -3.11
C ASP A 84 -14.65 5.63 -3.99
N MET A 85 -14.18 4.76 -4.90
CA MET A 85 -13.05 5.08 -5.79
C MET A 85 -13.39 6.14 -6.83
N ALA A 86 -14.64 6.20 -7.28
CA ALA A 86 -15.04 7.15 -8.31
C ALA A 86 -14.97 8.57 -7.75
N SER A 87 -15.59 8.79 -6.59
CA SER A 87 -15.54 10.09 -5.90
C SER A 87 -14.12 10.48 -5.47
N GLN A 88 -13.33 9.53 -4.95
CA GLN A 88 -11.96 9.81 -4.52
C GLN A 88 -11.04 10.13 -5.70
N MET A 89 -11.19 9.43 -6.84
CA MET A 89 -10.45 9.74 -8.05
C MET A 89 -10.86 11.09 -8.62
N GLU A 90 -12.16 11.40 -8.66
CA GLU A 90 -12.65 12.70 -9.14
C GLU A 90 -12.15 13.85 -8.27
N ALA A 91 -12.21 13.69 -6.94
CA ALA A 91 -11.66 14.65 -6.00
C ALA A 91 -10.14 14.83 -6.18
N ALA A 92 -9.39 13.74 -6.34
CA ALA A 92 -7.95 13.81 -6.58
C ALA A 92 -7.61 14.47 -7.91
N ALA A 93 -8.34 14.15 -8.98
CA ALA A 93 -8.17 14.78 -10.28
C ALA A 93 -8.47 16.29 -10.21
N SER A 94 -9.53 16.69 -9.49
CA SER A 94 -9.89 18.09 -9.32
C SER A 94 -8.89 18.86 -8.44
N ALA A 95 -8.29 18.22 -7.44
CA ALA A 95 -7.24 18.82 -6.61
C ALA A 95 -5.87 18.87 -7.31
N GLY A 96 -5.71 18.11 -8.39
CA GLY A 96 -4.45 17.87 -9.09
C GLY A 96 -3.77 16.61 -8.59
N LEU A 97 -3.14 15.88 -9.52
CA LEU A 97 -2.40 14.64 -9.22
C LEU A 97 -0.89 14.92 -9.10
N PRO A 98 -0.17 14.21 -8.21
CA PRO A 98 1.29 14.28 -8.14
C PRO A 98 1.92 13.86 -9.48
N SER A 99 2.83 14.67 -10.00
CA SER A 99 3.58 14.32 -11.22
C SER A 99 4.86 13.57 -10.87
N ALA A 100 5.30 12.69 -11.77
CA ALA A 100 6.66 12.17 -11.74
C ALA A 100 7.69 13.31 -11.97
N ALA A 101 8.90 13.10 -11.48
CA ALA A 101 10.06 13.91 -11.80
C ALA A 101 10.48 13.71 -13.27
N ALA A 102 11.36 14.59 -13.77
CA ALA A 102 11.85 14.54 -15.16
C ALA A 102 12.59 13.23 -15.50
N ASP A 103 13.11 12.53 -14.50
CA ASP A 103 13.74 11.21 -14.64
C ASP A 103 12.75 10.03 -14.55
N GLY A 104 11.44 10.33 -14.50
CA GLY A 104 10.35 9.36 -14.39
C GLY A 104 10.15 8.79 -12.99
N THR A 105 10.78 9.37 -11.95
CA THR A 105 10.64 8.87 -10.57
C THR A 105 9.50 9.53 -9.81
N VAL A 106 8.94 8.82 -8.83
CA VAL A 106 7.96 9.33 -7.87
C VAL A 106 8.51 9.13 -6.47
N THR A 107 8.45 10.17 -5.64
CA THR A 107 8.84 10.10 -4.22
C THR A 107 7.63 9.76 -3.38
N MET A 108 7.72 8.71 -2.56
CA MET A 108 6.62 8.22 -1.75
C MET A 108 7.09 7.80 -0.36
N THR A 109 6.22 8.02 0.63
CA THR A 109 6.39 7.55 2.01
C THR A 109 5.44 6.40 2.24
N VAL A 110 6.01 5.26 2.64
CA VAL A 110 5.27 4.03 2.93
C VAL A 110 5.41 3.73 4.41
N HIS A 111 4.28 3.57 5.10
CA HIS A 111 4.27 3.06 6.47
C HIS A 111 4.09 1.55 6.47
N GLN A 112 5.01 0.82 7.11
CA GLN A 112 4.92 -0.63 7.29
C GLN A 112 3.87 -0.98 8.36
N VAL A 113 2.90 -1.82 8.02
CA VAL A 113 1.75 -2.13 8.89
C VAL A 113 1.98 -3.35 9.80
N ASN A 114 2.89 -4.28 9.44
CA ASN A 114 3.19 -5.47 10.24
C ASN A 114 4.41 -5.28 11.17
N GLY A 115 4.17 -5.39 12.47
CA GLY A 115 5.21 -5.31 13.51
C GLY A 115 5.97 -6.61 13.78
N ASP A 116 5.78 -7.66 12.97
CA ASP A 116 6.49 -8.93 13.06
C ASP A 116 7.90 -8.88 12.45
N GLY A 117 8.34 -7.71 11.96
CA GLY A 117 9.64 -7.53 11.33
C GLY A 117 9.76 -8.18 9.95
N ALA A 118 8.67 -8.75 9.41
CA ALA A 118 8.63 -9.35 8.08
C ALA A 118 8.24 -8.34 6.98
N GLY A 119 8.08 -7.06 7.32
CA GLY A 119 7.89 -5.99 6.35
C GLY A 119 9.22 -5.44 5.80
N TYR A 120 9.14 -4.56 4.80
CA TYR A 120 10.29 -3.93 4.13
C TYR A 120 11.37 -3.42 5.11
N ALA A 121 12.42 -4.22 5.33
CA ALA A 121 13.60 -3.84 6.07
C ALA A 121 14.66 -3.30 5.09
N GLY A 122 14.87 -1.99 5.11
CA GLY A 122 16.16 -1.37 4.75
C GLY A 122 16.54 -1.23 3.27
N CYS A 123 15.88 -1.87 2.31
CA CYS A 123 16.20 -1.70 0.88
C CYS A 123 15.02 -2.12 0.01
N GLY A 124 14.32 -1.21 -0.68
CA GLY A 124 13.41 -1.68 -1.74
C GLY A 124 12.33 -0.76 -2.28
N LEU A 125 11.98 0.36 -1.65
CA LEU A 125 10.98 1.28 -2.20
C LEU A 125 11.50 2.72 -2.21
N SER A 126 12.51 2.96 -3.05
CA SER A 126 12.91 4.32 -3.44
C SER A 126 12.53 4.64 -4.89
N ARG A 127 11.99 3.66 -5.64
CA ARG A 127 11.70 3.78 -7.07
C ARG A 127 10.52 2.90 -7.45
N VAL A 128 9.33 3.49 -7.57
CA VAL A 128 8.27 2.92 -8.41
C VAL A 128 8.44 3.55 -9.79
N ARG A 129 8.92 2.77 -10.76
CA ARG A 129 8.97 3.18 -12.17
C ARG A 129 7.62 2.84 -12.77
N ILE A 130 6.82 3.85 -13.07
CA ILE A 130 5.61 3.71 -13.88
C ILE A 130 6.08 3.74 -15.34
N TYR A 131 5.88 2.64 -16.07
CA TYR A 131 6.13 2.56 -17.51
C TYR A 131 4.93 3.11 -18.29
#